data_AF-I7G7J4-F1
#
_entry.id   AF-I7G7J4-F1
#
_cell.length_a   1.000
_cell.length_b   1.000
_cell.length_c   1.000
_cell.angle_alpha   90.00
_cell.angle_beta   90.00
_cell.angle_gamma   90.00
#
_symmetry.space_group_name_H-M   'P 1'
#
loop_
_entity.id
_entity.type
_entity.pdbx_description
1 polymer ?
#
loop_
_entity_poly.entity_id
_entity_poly.type
_entity_poly.pdbx_seq_one_letter_code
_entity_poly.pdbx_strand_id
1 'polypeptide(L)' 'MAYKLIDAAAARWRAVNAPHLVALVRAGAVFHKGRLLERPTDITPPTSPSDGGQHAGTEVA' A
#
# COMPACT_ATOMS: atom_id res chain seq x y z
N MET A 1 32.79 -10.37 -9.75
CA MET A 1 31.98 -9.14 -9.57
C MET A 1 30.53 -9.38 -9.11
N ALA A 2 30.11 -10.62 -8.78
CA ALA A 2 28.74 -10.88 -8.33
C ALA A 2 28.41 -10.30 -6.94
N TYR A 3 29.37 -10.35 -6.01
CA TYR A 3 29.20 -9.88 -4.63
C TYR A 3 28.72 -8.41 -4.54
N LYS A 4 29.26 -7.52 -5.37
CA LYS A 4 28.83 -6.10 -5.41
C LYS A 4 27.38 -5.92 -5.85
N LEU A 5 26.89 -6.77 -6.76
CA LEU A 5 25.49 -6.75 -7.19
C LEU A 5 24.56 -7.24 -6.09
N ILE A 6 24.98 -8.26 -5.34
CA ILE A 6 24.25 -8.79 -4.19
C ILE A 6 24.16 -7.74 -3.07
N ASP A 7 25.28 -7.07 -2.75
CA ASP A 7 25.32 -5.99 -1.76
C ASP A 7 24.43 -4.82 -2.16
N ALA A 8 24.47 -4.40 -3.43
CA ALA A 8 23.61 -3.33 -3.92
C ALA A 8 22.12 -3.70 -3.84
N ALA A 9 21.77 -4.94 -4.17
CA ALA A 9 20.40 -5.44 -4.04
C ALA A 9 19.97 -5.51 -2.57
N ALA A 10 20.83 -6.01 -1.68
CA ALA A 10 20.55 -6.08 -0.25
C ALA A 10 20.37 -4.68 0.37
N ALA A 11 21.22 -3.72 0.01
CA ALA A 11 21.11 -2.33 0.44
C ALA A 11 19.78 -1.71 -0.02
N ARG A 12 19.41 -1.91 -1.29
CA ARG A 12 18.13 -1.42 -1.83
C ARG A 12 16.93 -2.07 -1.14
N TRP A 13 16.99 -3.37 -0.84
CA TRP A 13 15.94 -4.08 -0.12
C TRP A 13 15.78 -3.58 1.33
N ARG A 14 16.88 -3.25 2.00
CA ARG A 14 16.85 -2.70 3.37
C ARG A 14 16.34 -1.27 3.41
N ALA A 15 16.64 -0.47 2.40
CA ALA A 15 16.10 0.88 2.28
C ALA A 15 14.56 0.87 2.17
N VAL A 16 13.98 -0.07 1.42
CA VAL A 16 12.51 -0.16 1.27
C VAL A 16 11.81 -0.84 2.45
N ASN A 17 12.50 -1.73 3.18
CA ASN A 17 11.94 -2.45 4.33
C ASN A 17 12.52 -1.98 5.67
N ALA A 18 12.97 -0.73 5.75
CA ALA A 18 13.54 -0.20 6.97
C ALA A 18 12.48 -0.21 8.10
N PRO A 19 12.81 -0.62 9.34
CA PRO A 19 11.83 -0.78 10.41
C PRO A 19 10.97 0.46 10.68
N HIS A 20 11.55 1.65 10.52
CA HIS A 20 10.84 2.92 10.70
C HIS A 20 9.76 3.17 9.62
N LEU A 21 10.02 2.80 8.36
CA LEU A 21 9.00 2.91 7.29
C LEU A 21 7.88 1.89 7.50
N VAL A 22 8.23 0.65 7.89
CA VAL A 22 7.26 -0.41 8.16
C VAL A 22 6.35 -0.04 9.33
N ALA A 23 6.89 0.61 10.38
CA ALA A 23 6.09 1.09 11.50
C ALA A 23 5.04 2.13 11.05
N LEU A 24 5.41 3.07 10.18
CA LEU A 24 4.51 4.08 9.63
C LEU A 24 3.40 3.46 8.77
N VAL A 25 3.73 2.51 7.89
CA VAL A 25 2.74 1.80 7.07
C VAL A 25 1.76 1.01 7.95
N ARG A 26 2.26 0.34 9.00
CA ARG A 26 1.40 -0.36 9.97
C ARG A 26 0.49 0.58 10.75
N ALA A 27 0.92 1.82 10.99
CA ALA A 27 0.10 2.87 11.59
C ALA A 27 -0.91 3.48 10.60
N GLY A 28 -0.95 3.04 9.33
CA GLY A 28 -1.89 3.52 8.31
C GLY A 28 -1.37 4.69 7.47
N ALA A 29 -0.08 5.02 7.56
CA ALA A 29 0.52 6.08 6.77
C ALA A 29 0.66 5.70 5.28
N VAL A 30 0.35 6.64 4.38
CA VAL A 30 0.41 6.42 2.93
C VAL A 30 1.70 7.03 2.36
N PHE A 31 2.40 6.27 1.52
CA PHE A 31 3.61 6.73 0.82
C PHE A 31 3.37 6.86 -0.68
N HIS A 32 3.90 7.93 -1.28
CA HIS A 32 3.98 8.11 -2.73
C HIS A 32 5.43 8.24 -3.17
N LYS A 33 5.89 7.37 -4.09
CA LYS A 33 7.26 7.39 -4.62
C LYS A 33 8.34 7.44 -3.51
N GLY A 34 8.09 6.74 -2.39
CA GLY A 34 9.01 6.69 -1.23
C GLY A 34 8.93 7.88 -0.28
N ARG A 35 8.01 8.82 -0.49
CA ARG A 35 7.77 9.96 0.43
C ARG A 35 6.46 9.77 1.20
N LEU A 36 6.50 10.08 2.49
CA LEU A 36 5.30 10.10 3.32
C LEU A 36 4.36 11.22 2.84
N LEU A 37 3.09 10.88 2.67
CA LEU A 37 2.07 11.82 2.24
C LEU A 37 1.36 12.40 3.47
N GLU A 38 1.36 13.72 3.62
CA GLU A 38 0.71 14.40 4.76
C GLU A 38 -0.82 14.50 4.60
N ARG A 39 -1.32 14.49 3.36
CA ARG A 39 -2.76 14.57 3.06
C ARG A 39 -3.19 13.38 2.18
N PRO A 40 -3.81 12.32 2.75
CA PRO A 40 -4.20 11.09 2.05
C PRO A 40 -5.01 11.27 0.75
N THR A 41 -5.73 12.38 0.59
CA THR A 41 -6.68 12.61 -0.51
C THR A 41 -6.04 12.77 -1.89
N ASP A 42 -4.73 13.01 -1.98
CA ASP A 42 -4.06 13.28 -3.27
C ASP A 42 -3.77 12.02 -4.11
N ILE A 43 -3.82 10.83 -3.49
CA ILE A 43 -3.50 9.56 -4.17
C ILE A 43 -4.61 8.52 -4.00
N THR A 44 -5.56 8.74 -3.09
CA THR A 44 -6.71 7.84 -2.95
C THR A 44 -7.65 8.05 -4.14
N PRO A 45 -7.80 7.06 -5.06
CA PRO A 45 -8.91 7.09 -6.00
C PRO A 45 -10.22 7.19 -5.21
N PRO A 46 -11.23 7.95 -5.67
CA PRO A 46 -12.47 8.10 -4.91
C PRO A 46 -13.03 6.71 -4.62
N THR A 47 -13.16 6.36 -3.35
CA THR A 47 -13.88 5.16 -2.91
C THR A 47 -15.25 5.21 -3.53
N SER A 48 -15.53 4.31 -4.48
CA SER A 48 -16.84 4.19 -5.09
C SER A 48 -17.84 3.83 -4.00
N PRO A 49 -18.86 4.66 -3.72
CA PRO A 49 -19.85 4.36 -2.71
C PRO A 49 -20.91 3.44 -3.32
N SER A 50 -20.63 2.15 -3.48
CA SER A 50 -21.65 1.13 -3.78
C SER A 50 -21.07 -0.26 -3.55
N ASP A 51 -21.41 -0.83 -2.40
CA ASP A 51 -21.89 -2.21 -2.30
C ASP A 51 -22.55 -2.38 -0.93
N GLY A 52 -23.64 -1.62 -0.77
CA GLY A 52 -24.58 -1.76 0.32
C GLY A 52 -25.91 -2.26 -0.22
N GLY A 53 -26.09 -3.59 -0.22
CA GLY A 53 -27.38 -4.27 -0.27
C GLY A 53 -28.05 -4.36 -1.65
N GLN A 54 -28.24 -5.60 -2.13
CA GLN A 54 -29.48 -6.14 -2.71
C GLN A 54 -29.18 -7.33 -3.63
N HIS A 55 -29.08 -8.52 -3.04
CA HIS A 55 -29.57 -9.73 -3.69
C HIS A 55 -30.46 -10.46 -2.67
N ALA A 56 -31.60 -9.85 -2.37
CA ALA A 56 -32.73 -10.59 -1.82
C ALA A 56 -33.19 -11.56 -2.92
N GLY A 57 -33.21 -12.85 -2.58
CA GLY A 57 -33.59 -13.92 -3.49
C GLY A 57 -34.99 -13.69 -4.05
N THR A 58 -35.11 -13.77 -5.37
CA THR A 58 -36.39 -13.88 -6.05
C THR A 58 -36.65 -15.37 -6.31
N GLU A 59 -37.63 -15.86 -5.57
CA GLU A 59 -38.26 -17.18 -5.62
C GLU A 59 -38.76 -17.53 -7.04
N VAL A 60 -38.49 -18.75 -7.50
CA VAL A 60 -39.01 -19.32 -8.75
C VAL A 60 -40.26 -20.14 -8.46
N ALA A 61 -41.36 -19.75 -9.09
CA ALA A 61 -42.61 -20.50 -9.18
C ALA A 61 -42.51 -21.67 -10.18
#